data_AF-A0A4Q9EMI2-F1
#
_entry.id   AF-A0A4Q9EMI2-F1
#
_cell.length_a   1.000
_cell.length_b   1.000
_cell.length_c   1.000
_cell.angle_alpha   90.00
_cell.angle_beta   90.00
_cell.angle_gamma   90.00
#
_symmetry.space_group_name_H-M   'P 1'
#
loop_
_entity.id
_entity.type
_entity.pdbx_description
1 polymer ?
#
loop_
_entity_poly.entity_id
_entity_poly.type
_entity_poly.pdbx_seq_one_letter_code
_entity_poly.pdbx_strand_id
1 'polypeptide(L)'
;YDALERDKAIAWVRRNVTVPLSEPAIAGIASFCPYNIGPAKCFPSTFYKKLNAGDRIGACAEIKRWIFDGGRDCRIKANNCAGQPVRRGQESELTCWDIDK
;
A
#
# COMPACT_ATOMS: atom_id res chain seq x y z
N TYR A 1 -4.70 -7.67 15.36
CA TYR A 1 -4.84 -8.20 13.98
C TYR A 1 -5.33 -9.62 14.09
N ASP A 2 -6.42 -9.94 13.40
CA ASP A 2 -6.79 -11.34 13.19
C ASP A 2 -5.76 -11.95 12.22
N ALA A 3 -5.21 -13.11 12.57
CA ALA A 3 -4.25 -13.84 11.74
C ALA A 3 -4.86 -14.19 10.37
N LEU A 4 -6.16 -14.51 10.33
CA LEU A 4 -6.87 -14.88 9.11
C LEU A 4 -6.88 -13.74 8.09
N GLU A 5 -7.17 -12.51 8.53
CA GLU A 5 -7.24 -11.35 7.65
C GLU A 5 -5.86 -10.95 7.11
N ARG A 6 -4.82 -11.10 7.93
CA ARG A 6 -3.43 -10.92 7.49
C ARG A 6 -3.07 -11.95 6.41
N ASP A 7 -3.36 -13.22 6.64
CA ASP A 7 -2.96 -14.29 5.73
C ASP A 7 -3.73 -14.21 4.40
N LYS A 8 -5.00 -13.80 4.43
CA LYS A 8 -5.78 -13.45 3.22
C LYS A 8 -5.14 -12.30 2.44
N ALA A 9 -4.71 -11.23 3.12
CA ALA A 9 -4.09 -10.09 2.47
C ALA A 9 -2.76 -10.48 1.80
N ILE A 10 -1.93 -11.30 2.46
CA ILE A 10 -0.69 -11.84 1.89
C ILE A 10 -0.98 -12.74 0.68
N ALA A 11 -1.94 -13.66 0.80
CA ALA A 11 -2.33 -14.53 -0.29
C ALA A 11 -2.86 -13.74 -1.50
N TRP A 12 -3.60 -12.66 -1.25
CA TRP A 12 -4.05 -11.75 -2.30
C TRP A 12 -2.86 -11.13 -3.05
N VAL A 13 -1.83 -10.65 -2.34
CA VAL A 13 -0.63 -10.08 -2.99
C VAL A 13 0.06 -11.11 -3.86
N ARG A 14 0.33 -12.30 -3.32
CA ARG A 14 1.00 -13.38 -4.05
C ARG A 14 0.24 -13.82 -5.31
N ARG A 15 -1.09 -13.71 -5.31
CA ARG A 15 -1.94 -14.07 -6.45
C ARG A 15 -2.04 -12.96 -7.51
N ASN A 16 -1.98 -11.69 -7.11
CA ASN A 16 -2.34 -10.56 -7.96
C ASN A 16 -1.16 -9.64 -8.31
N VAL A 17 0.02 -9.85 -7.74
CA VAL A 17 1.23 -9.11 -8.10
C VAL A 17 2.20 -10.04 -8.82
N THR A 18 2.60 -9.67 -10.02
CA THR A 18 3.39 -10.54 -10.91
C THR A 18 4.89 -10.30 -10.81
N VAL A 19 5.31 -9.19 -10.21
CA VAL A 19 6.73 -8.86 -10.03
C VAL A 19 7.32 -9.58 -8.81
N PRO A 20 8.61 -9.93 -8.81
CA PRO A 20 9.28 -10.46 -7.62
C PRO A 20 9.24 -9.45 -6.47
N LEU A 21 8.93 -9.94 -5.27
CA LEU A 21 8.82 -9.12 -4.06
C LEU A 21 9.55 -9.80 -2.89
N SER A 22 10.17 -9.00 -2.04
CA SER A 22 10.66 -9.43 -0.73
C SER A 22 9.50 -9.56 0.26
N GLU A 23 9.69 -10.32 1.35
CA GLU A 23 8.66 -10.45 2.40
C GLU A 23 8.22 -9.10 3.01
N PRO A 24 9.12 -8.13 3.28
CA PRO A 24 8.70 -6.79 3.70
C PRO A 24 7.86 -6.07 2.64
N ALA A 25 8.21 -6.19 1.35
CA ALA A 25 7.42 -5.59 0.28
C ALA A 25 6.02 -6.19 0.20
N ILE A 26 5.90 -7.51 0.33
CA ILE A 26 4.60 -8.19 0.42
C ILE A 26 3.79 -7.64 1.60
N ALA A 27 4.39 -7.46 2.77
CA ALA A 27 3.70 -6.93 3.94
C ALA A 27 3.21 -5.48 3.72
N GLY A 28 4.04 -4.61 3.14
CA GLY A 28 3.67 -3.23 2.80
C GLY A 28 2.49 -3.17 1.84
N ILE A 29 2.55 -3.96 0.76
CA ILE A 29 1.49 -4.06 -0.25
C ILE A 29 0.22 -4.63 0.38
N ALA A 30 0.32 -5.70 1.16
CA ALA A 30 -0.81 -6.36 1.81
C ALA A 30 -1.56 -5.41 2.77
N SER A 31 -0.82 -4.60 3.55
CA SER A 31 -1.42 -3.60 4.43
C SER A 31 -2.14 -2.50 3.64
N PHE A 32 -1.51 -1.98 2.58
CA PHE A 32 -2.05 -0.86 1.80
C PHE A 32 -3.24 -1.28 0.94
N CYS A 33 -3.05 -2.27 0.08
CA CYS A 33 -3.88 -2.53 -1.09
C CYS A 33 -5.10 -3.42 -0.79
N PRO A 34 -4.97 -4.71 -0.46
CA PRO A 34 -6.13 -5.55 -0.19
C PRO A 34 -6.76 -5.29 1.17
N TYR A 35 -5.99 -4.91 2.19
CA TYR A 35 -6.52 -4.71 3.54
C TYR A 35 -7.12 -3.31 3.74
N ASN A 36 -6.36 -2.25 3.46
CA ASN A 36 -6.84 -0.91 3.82
C ASN A 36 -7.77 -0.27 2.79
N ILE A 37 -7.35 -0.16 1.53
CA ILE A 37 -8.20 0.48 0.50
C ILE A 37 -9.16 -0.52 -0.15
N GLY A 38 -8.86 -1.82 -0.03
CA GLY A 38 -9.63 -2.91 -0.59
C GLY A 38 -9.34 -3.17 -2.08
N PRO A 39 -9.55 -4.42 -2.57
CA PRO A 39 -9.26 -4.78 -3.96
C PRO A 39 -9.95 -3.90 -5.00
N ALA A 40 -11.20 -3.49 -4.74
CA ALA A 40 -11.99 -2.64 -5.65
C ALA A 40 -11.33 -1.28 -5.92
N LYS A 41 -10.68 -0.67 -4.91
CA LYS A 41 -9.91 0.57 -5.09
C LYS A 41 -8.49 0.30 -5.58
N CYS A 42 -7.92 -0.84 -5.19
CA CYS A 42 -6.54 -1.15 -5.53
C CYS A 42 -6.34 -1.51 -7.00
N PHE A 43 -7.13 -2.40 -7.58
CA PHE A 43 -6.96 -2.83 -8.99
C PHE A 43 -6.89 -1.67 -10.00
N PRO A 44 -7.77 -0.65 -9.97
CA PRO A 44 -7.70 0.47 -10.91
C PRO A 44 -6.63 1.52 -10.56
N SER A 45 -6.01 1.44 -9.37
CA SER A 45 -5.11 2.47 -8.86
C SER A 45 -3.83 2.60 -9.68
N THR A 46 -3.28 3.82 -9.75
CA THR A 46 -1.96 4.09 -10.33
C THR A 46 -0.87 3.29 -9.63
N PHE A 47 -0.98 3.11 -8.30
CA PHE A 47 -0.11 2.25 -7.51
C PHE A 47 -0.01 0.84 -8.11
N TYR A 48 -1.15 0.16 -8.28
CA TYR A 48 -1.19 -1.24 -8.73
C TYR A 48 -0.69 -1.39 -10.17
N LYS A 49 -1.00 -0.41 -11.04
CA LYS A 49 -0.51 -0.37 -12.42
C LYS A 49 1.02 -0.24 -12.48
N LYS A 50 1.60 0.71 -11.73
CA LYS A 50 3.06 0.89 -11.66
C LYS A 50 3.76 -0.33 -11.08
N LEU A 51 3.21 -0.88 -10.00
CA LEU A 51 3.75 -2.07 -9.34
C LEU A 51 3.88 -3.25 -10.32
N ASN A 52 2.82 -3.58 -11.05
CA ASN A 52 2.84 -4.69 -12.01
C ASN A 52 3.60 -4.38 -13.31
N ALA A 53 3.84 -3.11 -13.61
CA ALA A 53 4.75 -2.70 -14.69
C ALA A 53 6.24 -2.78 -14.29
N GLY A 54 6.55 -3.17 -13.06
CA GLY A 54 7.93 -3.21 -12.55
C GLY A 54 8.44 -1.87 -12.01
N ASP A 55 7.66 -0.80 -12.10
CA ASP A 55 7.98 0.51 -11.51
C ASP A 55 7.71 0.50 -10.00
N ARG A 56 8.57 -0.20 -9.25
CA ARG A 56 8.43 -0.34 -7.79
C ARG A 56 8.62 0.99 -7.07
N ILE A 57 9.59 1.80 -7.48
CA ILE A 57 9.84 3.13 -6.88
C ILE A 57 8.64 4.04 -7.08
N GLY A 58 8.12 4.11 -8.31
CA GLY A 58 6.93 4.88 -8.62
C GLY A 58 5.70 4.35 -7.90
N ALA A 59 5.55 3.04 -7.72
CA ALA A 59 4.47 2.46 -6.93
C ALA A 59 4.52 2.95 -5.47
N CYS A 60 5.67 2.87 -4.79
CA CYS A 60 5.78 3.36 -3.41
C CYS A 60 5.41 4.84 -3.27
N ALA A 61 5.83 5.67 -4.22
CA ALA A 61 5.48 7.09 -4.23
C ALA A 61 3.95 7.31 -4.32
N GLU A 62 3.22 6.45 -5.05
CA GLU A 62 1.76 6.52 -5.12
C GLU A 62 1.09 6.23 -3.77
N ILE A 63 1.64 5.36 -2.92
CA ILE A 63 1.06 5.05 -1.58
C ILE A 63 0.92 6.33 -0.76
N LYS A 64 1.94 7.20 -0.78
CA LYS A 64 1.97 8.47 -0.01
C LYS A 64 0.88 9.47 -0.43
N ARG A 65 0.21 9.26 -1.56
CA ARG A 65 -0.89 10.12 -2.05
C ARG A 65 -2.23 9.76 -1.43
N TRP A 66 -2.37 8.57 -0.83
CA TRP A 66 -3.60 8.09 -0.21
C TRP A 66 -3.76 8.61 1.23
N ILE A 67 -3.77 9.93 1.35
CA ILE A 67 -3.81 10.69 2.62
C ILE A 67 -5.05 11.57 2.75
N PHE A 68 -6.03 11.37 1.88
CA PHE A 68 -7.33 12.03 1.97
C PHE A 68 -8.35 11.05 2.56
N ASP A 69 -9.15 11.53 3.49
CA ASP A 69 -10.25 10.77 4.09
C ASP A 69 -11.54 11.60 4.01
N GLY A 70 -12.59 11.05 3.40
CA GLY A 70 -13.82 11.79 3.13
C GLY A 70 -13.61 13.11 2.36
N GLY A 71 -12.59 13.19 1.49
CA GLY A 71 -12.21 14.42 0.77
C GLY A 71 -11.40 15.43 1.59
N ARG A 72 -11.06 15.11 2.84
CA ARG A 72 -10.30 15.98 3.74
C ARG A 72 -8.83 15.58 3.76
N ASP A 73 -7.94 16.57 3.70
CA ASP A 73 -6.50 16.33 3.76
C ASP A 73 -6.07 15.99 5.19
N CYS A 74 -5.56 14.78 5.40
CA CYS A 74 -5.17 14.30 6.72
C CYS A 74 -3.86 14.86 7.25
N ARG A 75 -3.15 15.71 6.50
CA ARG A 75 -2.03 16.51 7.02
C ARG A 75 -2.51 17.67 7.88
N ILE A 76 -3.76 18.09 7.72
CA ILE A 76 -4.37 19.16 8.50
C ILE A 76 -4.91 18.57 9.80
N LYS A 77 -4.36 19.01 10.96
CA LYS A 77 -4.73 18.49 12.28
C LYS A 77 -6.25 18.57 12.56
N ALA A 78 -6.90 19.64 12.11
CA ALA A 78 -8.34 19.85 12.29
C ALA A 78 -9.22 18.79 11.62
N ASN A 79 -8.70 18.03 10.66
CA ASN A 79 -9.44 16.97 9.96
C ASN A 79 -9.47 15.64 10.73
N ASN A 80 -8.80 15.53 11.88
CA ASN A 80 -8.84 14.38 12.80
C ASN A 80 -8.46 13.02 12.17
N CYS A 81 -7.66 13.00 11.09
CA CYS A 81 -7.24 11.78 10.41
C CYS A 81 -5.72 11.67 10.23
N ALA A 82 -4.93 12.34 11.07
CA ALA A 82 -3.45 12.42 10.99
C ALA A 82 -2.73 11.05 11.00
N GLY A 83 -3.39 9.97 11.41
CA GLY A 83 -2.86 8.62 11.29
C GLY A 83 -2.67 8.15 9.85
N GLN A 84 -3.41 8.70 8.88
CA GLN A 84 -3.33 8.28 7.48
C GLN A 84 -1.94 8.56 6.86
N PRO A 85 -1.38 9.79 6.91
CA PRO A 85 -0.01 10.06 6.46
C PRO A 85 1.04 9.13 7.09
N VAL A 86 0.94 8.89 8.40
CA VAL A 86 1.90 8.03 9.13
C VAL A 86 1.84 6.60 8.61
N ARG A 87 0.63 6.05 8.47
CA ARG A 87 0.41 4.71 7.91
C ARG A 87 0.97 4.58 6.49
N ARG A 88 0.72 5.58 5.61
CA ARG A 88 1.25 5.56 4.24
C ARG A 88 2.77 5.65 4.18
N GLY A 89 3.39 6.34 5.13
CA GLY A 89 4.85 6.36 5.27
C GLY A 89 5.41 4.95 5.48
N GLN A 90 4.89 4.24 6.48
CA GLN A 90 5.33 2.88 6.83
C GLN A 90 5.06 1.87 5.71
N GLU A 91 3.86 1.91 5.11
CA GLU A 91 3.51 1.01 4.00
C GLU A 91 4.37 1.28 2.75
N SER A 92 4.69 2.54 2.48
CA SER A 92 5.59 2.92 1.41
C SER A 92 7.01 2.43 1.65
N GLU A 93 7.51 2.54 2.88
CA GLU A 93 8.85 2.08 3.26
C GLU A 93 8.98 0.57 3.08
N LEU A 94 8.01 -0.19 3.60
CA LEU A 94 7.96 -1.64 3.43
C LEU A 94 7.86 -2.05 1.97
N THR A 95 6.99 -1.41 1.18
CA THR A 95 6.85 -1.71 -0.27
C THR A 95 8.13 -1.45 -1.04
N CYS A 96 8.89 -0.43 -0.64
CA CYS A 96 10.17 -0.05 -1.23
C CYS A 96 11.39 -0.77 -0.65
N TRP A 97 11.17 -1.74 0.23
CA TRP A 97 12.26 -2.43 0.89
C TRP A 97 13.14 -3.18 -0.12
N ASP A 98 14.45 -3.00 0.03
CA ASP A 98 15.50 -3.63 -0.78
C ASP A 98 15.29 -3.47 -2.30
N ILE A 99 14.87 -2.29 -2.77
CA ILE A 99 14.84 -2.01 -4.23
C ILE A 99 16.25 -1.76 -4.79
N ASP A 100 17.17 -1.26 -3.96
CA ASP A 100 18.53 -0.85 -4.38
C ASP A 100 19.62 -1.87 -4.00
N LYS A 101 19.27 -3.13 -3.74
CA LYS A 101 20.22 -4.21 -3.46
C LYS A 101 20.48 -5.09 -4.68
#